data_AF-A0AAW0CDJ9-F1
#
_entry.id   AF-A0AAW0CDJ9-F1
#
_cell.length_a   1.000
_cell.length_b   1.000
_cell.length_c   1.000
_cell.angle_alpha   90.00
_cell.angle_beta   90.00
_cell.angle_gamma   90.00
#
_symmetry.space_group_name_H-M   'P 1'
#
loop_
_entity.id
_entity.type
_entity.pdbx_description
1 polymer ?
#
loop_
_entity_poly.entity_id
_entity_poly.type
_entity_poly.pdbx_seq_one_letter_code
_entity_poly.pdbx_strand_id
1 'polypeptide(L)'
;MANNPRSQKLAQQEIDTVIGKKRLPTLEDRNNLPYVQAIYLETMRLRAPLPLGLWHKATEDDNYNGYHIPQGTVLFANIWAMNHDEKVYPDPYAFKPERFLNTKANVSDILAFGFGRR
;
A
#
# COMPACT_ATOMS: atom_id res chain seq x y z
N MET A 1 2.64 9.55 11.22
CA MET A 1 2.68 9.12 12.65
C MET A 1 2.24 10.19 13.63
N ALA A 2 2.62 11.47 13.47
CA ALA A 2 2.19 12.53 14.39
C ALA A 2 0.65 12.59 14.63
N ASN A 3 -0.14 12.31 13.60
CA ASN A 3 -1.62 12.26 13.69
C ASN A 3 -2.17 10.94 14.26
N ASN A 4 -1.31 9.94 14.51
CA ASN A 4 -1.68 8.60 15.00
C ASN A 4 -0.76 8.16 16.16
N PRO A 5 -0.80 8.87 17.31
CA PRO A 5 0.12 8.64 18.43
C PRO A 5 -0.02 7.23 19.04
N ARG A 6 -1.22 6.64 19.02
CA ARG A 6 -1.45 5.26 19.48
C ARG A 6 -0.64 4.26 18.66
N SER A 7 -0.75 4.29 17.33
CA SER A 7 0.01 3.41 16.45
C SER A 7 1.52 3.65 16.57
N GLN A 8 1.94 4.91 16.75
CA GLN A 8 3.35 5.21 16.99
C GLN A 8 3.87 4.54 18.25
N LYS A 9 3.12 4.60 19.36
CA LYS A 9 3.50 3.98 20.62
C LYS A 9 3.60 2.46 20.52
N LEU A 10 2.64 1.82 19.84
CA LEU A 10 2.65 0.37 19.61
C LEU A 10 3.85 -0.07 18.77
N ALA A 11 4.19 0.68 17.72
CA ALA A 11 5.37 0.41 16.91
C ALA A 11 6.68 0.56 17.69
N GLN A 12 6.78 1.59 18.54
CA GLN A 12 7.93 1.79 19.41
C GLN A 12 8.08 0.64 20.41
N GLN A 13 6.98 0.17 21.00
CA GLN A 13 6.99 -0.98 21.91
C GLN A 13 7.45 -2.26 21.20
N GLU A 14 7.00 -2.51 19.97
CA GLU A 14 7.45 -3.65 19.17
C GLU A 14 8.95 -3.58 18.89
N ILE A 15 9.44 -2.42 18.44
CA ILE A 15 10.87 -2.19 18.17
C ILE A 15 11.71 -2.37 19.44
N ASP A 16 11.29 -1.77 20.56
CA ASP A 16 12.00 -1.87 21.84
C ASP A 16 12.06 -3.32 22.35
N THR A 17 11.03 -4.12 22.07
CA THR A 17 10.95 -5.53 22.49
C THR A 17 11.83 -6.43 21.62
N VAL A 18 11.82 -6.24 20.30
CA VAL A 18 12.49 -7.13 19.34
C VAL A 18 13.96 -6.76 19.13
N ILE A 19 14.25 -5.47 19.04
CA ILE A 19 15.60 -4.95 18.72
C ILE A 19 16.29 -4.42 19.98
N GLY A 20 15.53 -3.76 20.84
CA GLY A 20 16.07 -3.03 21.99
C GLY A 20 16.91 -1.82 21.58
N LYS A 21 17.81 -1.39 22.46
CA LYS A 21 18.57 -0.12 22.33
C LYS A 21 20.07 -0.28 22.06
N LYS A 22 20.56 -1.51 21.92
CA LYS A 22 21.99 -1.82 21.87
C LYS A 22 22.56 -1.89 20.45
N ARG A 23 21.71 -2.00 19.43
CA ARG A 23 22.11 -2.12 18.02
C ARG A 23 21.13 -1.37 17.12
N LEU A 24 21.55 -1.14 15.88
CA LEU A 24 20.66 -0.62 14.85
C LEU A 24 19.77 -1.74 14.27
N PRO A 25 18.57 -1.41 13.76
CA PRO A 25 17.74 -2.33 13.00
C PRO A 25 18.43 -2.82 11.72
N THR A 26 18.18 -4.07 11.34
CA THR A 26 18.62 -4.65 10.06
C THR A 26 17.40 -5.18 9.27
N LEU A 27 17.61 -5.57 8.01
CA LEU A 27 16.53 -6.14 7.20
C LEU A 27 16.04 -7.50 7.72
N GLU A 28 16.88 -8.23 8.44
CA GLU A 28 16.55 -9.53 9.04
C GLU A 28 15.47 -9.39 10.14
N ASP A 29 15.40 -8.23 10.79
CA ASP A 29 14.40 -7.94 11.81
C ASP A 29 12.99 -7.82 11.25
N ARG A 30 12.85 -7.56 9.93
CA ARG A 30 11.57 -7.22 9.30
C ARG A 30 10.46 -8.24 9.59
N ASN A 31 10.78 -9.53 9.54
CA ASN A 31 9.81 -10.60 9.77
C ASN A 31 9.34 -10.67 11.24
N ASN A 32 10.12 -10.10 12.16
CA ASN A 32 9.82 -10.04 13.59
C ASN A 32 9.11 -8.73 13.99
N LEU A 33 8.83 -7.83 13.04
CA LEU A 33 8.18 -6.54 13.29
C LEU A 33 6.84 -6.42 12.53
N PRO A 34 5.86 -7.29 12.81
CA PRO A 34 4.59 -7.31 12.08
C PRO A 34 3.81 -6.00 12.17
N TYR A 35 3.83 -5.29 13.31
CA TYR A 35 3.12 -4.02 13.46
C TYR A 35 3.78 -2.87 12.70
N VAL A 36 5.12 -2.80 12.68
CA VAL A 36 5.86 -1.86 11.83
C VAL A 36 5.60 -2.14 10.35
N GLN A 37 5.62 -3.42 9.93
CA GLN A 37 5.29 -3.81 8.56
C GLN A 37 3.85 -3.41 8.20
N ALA A 38 2.91 -3.58 9.12
CA ALA A 38 1.52 -3.18 8.94
C ALA A 38 1.35 -1.65 8.80
N ILE A 39 2.08 -0.86 9.58
CA ILE A 39 2.13 0.61 9.43
C ILE A 39 2.67 1.01 8.07
N TYR A 40 3.73 0.35 7.60
CA TYR A 40 4.32 0.62 6.29
C TYR A 40 3.30 0.39 5.18
N LEU A 41 2.62 -0.76 5.19
CA LEU A 41 1.59 -1.10 4.19
C LEU A 41 0.41 -0.11 4.24
N GLU A 42 -0.11 0.19 5.43
CA GLU A 42 -1.24 1.12 5.55
C GLU A 42 -0.88 2.55 5.14
N THR A 43 0.36 2.97 5.39
CA THR A 43 0.87 4.27 4.92
C THR A 43 0.91 4.30 3.40
N MET A 44 1.45 3.25 2.76
CA MET A 44 1.54 3.14 1.31
C MET A 44 0.17 3.02 0.63
N ARG A 45 -0.80 2.36 1.28
CA ARG A 45 -2.18 2.26 0.77
C ARG A 45 -2.87 3.62 0.78
N LEU A 46 -2.86 4.31 1.93
CA LEU A 46 -3.53 5.60 2.10
C LEU A 46 -2.89 6.72 1.31
N ARG A 47 -1.56 6.70 1.23
CA ARG A 47 -0.74 7.78 0.66
C ARG A 47 0.24 7.19 -0.36
N ALA A 48 -0.31 6.49 -1.35
CA ALA A 48 0.47 6.00 -2.48
C ALA A 48 1.25 7.16 -3.11
N PRO A 49 2.59 7.05 -3.30
CA PRO A 49 3.38 8.14 -3.88
C PRO A 49 2.94 8.53 -5.30
N LEU A 50 2.43 7.55 -6.07
CA LEU A 50 1.90 7.73 -7.42
C LEU A 50 0.41 7.34 -7.44
N PRO A 51 -0.50 8.21 -7.00
CA PRO A 51 -1.93 7.88 -6.87
C PRO A 51 -2.64 7.58 -8.20
N LEU A 52 -2.10 8.08 -9.32
CA LEU A 52 -2.59 7.78 -10.68
C LEU A 52 -1.65 6.84 -11.46
N GLY A 53 -0.68 6.23 -10.76
CA GLY A 53 0.36 5.42 -11.38
C GLY A 53 1.20 6.19 -12.39
N LEU A 54 1.96 5.46 -13.18
CA LEU A 54 2.52 5.98 -14.43
C LEU A 54 1.51 5.72 -15.55
N TRP A 55 1.40 6.68 -16.46
CA TRP A 55 0.50 6.54 -17.59
C TRP A 55 0.97 5.43 -18.54
N HIS A 56 0.04 4.62 -19.00
CA HIS A 56 0.25 3.60 -20.00
C HIS A 56 -0.38 4.05 -21.33
N LYS A 57 -0.08 3.33 -22.41
CA LYS A 57 -0.61 3.61 -23.75
C LYS A 57 -1.12 2.30 -24.36
N ALA A 58 -2.35 2.31 -24.87
CA ALA A 58 -2.92 1.18 -25.60
C ALA A 58 -2.05 0.87 -26.83
N THR A 59 -1.58 -0.38 -26.96
CA THR A 59 -0.72 -0.79 -28.08
C THR A 59 -1.51 -1.19 -29.31
N GLU A 60 -2.79 -1.50 -29.15
CA GLU A 60 -3.77 -1.83 -30.18
C GLU A 60 -5.16 -1.37 -29.70
N ASP A 61 -6.15 -1.44 -30.58
CA ASP A 61 -7.54 -1.19 -30.21
C ASP A 61 -8.02 -2.24 -29.20
N ASP A 62 -8.73 -1.81 -28.17
CA ASP A 62 -9.26 -2.68 -27.12
C ASP A 62 -10.73 -2.35 -26.81
N ASN A 63 -11.45 -3.29 -26.19
CA ASN A 63 -12.80 -3.08 -25.69
C ASN A 63 -12.87 -3.51 -24.21
N TYR A 64 -13.08 -2.55 -23.31
CA TYR A 64 -13.14 -2.80 -21.88
C TYR A 64 -14.45 -2.27 -21.29
N ASN A 65 -15.19 -3.13 -20.58
CA ASN A 65 -16.49 -2.78 -19.97
C ASN A 65 -17.48 -2.08 -20.93
N GLY A 66 -17.48 -2.48 -22.21
CA GLY A 66 -18.34 -1.89 -23.25
C GLY A 66 -17.80 -0.59 -23.86
N TYR A 67 -16.64 -0.11 -23.43
CA TYR A 67 -15.97 1.06 -24.01
C TYR A 67 -14.94 0.62 -25.04
N HIS A 68 -15.01 1.22 -26.22
CA HIS A 68 -13.96 1.09 -27.22
C HIS A 68 -12.80 2.04 -26.90
N ILE A 69 -11.59 1.49 -26.80
CA ILE A 69 -10.35 2.19 -26.49
C ILE A 69 -9.44 2.08 -27.71
N PRO A 70 -9.31 3.15 -28.51
CA PRO A 70 -8.45 3.14 -29.68
C PRO A 70 -6.97 2.96 -29.33
N GLN A 71 -6.22 2.37 -30.26
CA GLN A 71 -4.78 2.29 -30.22
C GLN A 71 -4.18 3.68 -29.95
N GLY A 72 -3.23 3.72 -29.02
CA GLY A 72 -2.52 4.93 -28.65
C GLY A 72 -3.21 5.80 -27.62
N THR A 73 -4.39 5.42 -27.14
CA THR A 73 -5.04 6.06 -25.99
C THR A 73 -4.14 5.99 -24.75
N VAL A 74 -4.00 7.11 -24.05
CA VAL A 74 -3.27 7.19 -22.77
C VAL A 74 -4.19 6.79 -21.63
N LEU A 75 -3.73 5.86 -20.79
CA LEU A 75 -4.47 5.27 -19.70
C LEU A 75 -3.79 5.58 -18.36
N PHE A 76 -4.58 6.00 -17.38
CA PHE A 76 -4.13 6.21 -16.01
C PHE A 76 -4.77 5.18 -15.10
N ALA A 77 -3.96 4.45 -14.33
CA ALA A 77 -4.45 3.56 -13.29
C ALA A 77 -4.73 4.37 -12.02
N ASN A 78 -6.00 4.57 -11.68
CA ASN A 78 -6.37 5.31 -10.47
C ASN A 78 -6.18 4.45 -9.21
N ILE A 79 -4.91 4.20 -8.85
CA ILE A 79 -4.50 3.44 -7.67
C ILE A 79 -5.11 4.03 -6.40
N TRP A 80 -5.23 5.36 -6.31
CA TRP A 80 -5.89 6.01 -5.18
C TRP A 80 -7.33 5.55 -5.03
N ALA A 81 -8.12 5.56 -6.11
CA ALA A 81 -9.52 5.11 -6.06
C ALA A 81 -9.61 3.62 -5.69
N MET A 82 -8.74 2.78 -6.26
CA MET A 82 -8.69 1.34 -5.94
C MET A 82 -8.38 1.10 -4.46
N ASN A 83 -7.41 1.84 -3.90
CA ASN A 83 -7.04 1.74 -2.49
C ASN A 83 -8.05 2.40 -1.54
N HIS A 84 -9.01 3.16 -2.06
CA HIS A 84 -10.10 3.78 -1.29
C HIS A 84 -11.48 3.17 -1.60
N ASP A 85 -11.54 2.06 -2.33
CA ASP A 85 -12.80 1.34 -2.53
C ASP A 85 -13.28 0.73 -1.21
N GLU A 86 -14.42 1.20 -0.71
CA GLU A 86 -15.04 0.74 0.54
C GLU A 86 -15.38 -0.75 0.53
N LYS A 87 -15.58 -1.35 -0.66
CA LYS A 87 -15.84 -2.79 -0.80
C LYS A 87 -14.60 -3.62 -0.49
N VAL A 88 -13.42 -3.06 -0.70
CA VAL A 88 -12.12 -3.72 -0.45
C VAL A 88 -11.58 -3.30 0.92
N TYR A 89 -11.68 -2.01 1.25
CA TYR A 89 -11.17 -1.41 2.48
C TYR A 89 -12.29 -0.69 3.25
N PRO A 90 -12.99 -1.36 4.18
CA PRO A 90 -14.02 -0.72 5.01
C PRO A 90 -13.42 0.44 5.82
N ASP A 91 -14.02 1.62 5.87
CA ASP A 91 -13.40 2.86 6.40
C ASP A 91 -12.08 3.21 5.68
N PRO A 92 -12.08 3.42 4.36
CA PRO A 92 -10.87 3.48 3.55
C PRO A 92 -9.97 4.68 3.87
N TYR A 93 -10.53 5.74 4.44
CA TYR A 93 -9.82 6.96 4.81
C TYR A 93 -9.19 6.91 6.21
N ALA A 94 -9.58 5.94 7.04
CA ALA A 94 -9.03 5.79 8.38
C ALA A 94 -7.68 5.06 8.33
N PHE A 95 -6.69 5.59 9.06
CA PHE A 95 -5.40 4.92 9.26
C PHE A 95 -5.55 3.75 10.23
N LYS A 96 -5.64 2.53 9.70
CA LYS A 96 -5.81 1.30 10.49
C LYS A 96 -4.76 0.25 10.10
N PRO A 97 -3.54 0.29 10.67
CA PRO A 97 -2.52 -0.73 10.44
C PRO A 97 -3.01 -2.16 10.73
N GLU A 98 -3.97 -2.30 11.65
CA GLU A 98 -4.51 -3.59 12.10
C GLU A 98 -5.07 -4.45 10.95
N ARG A 99 -5.43 -3.84 9.81
CA ARG A 99 -5.85 -4.56 8.60
C ARG A 99 -4.80 -5.54 8.07
N PHE A 100 -3.52 -5.27 8.31
CA PHE A 100 -2.43 -6.04 7.73
C PHE A 100 -1.78 -7.03 8.69
N LEU A 101 -2.11 -6.99 9.99
CA LEU A 101 -1.41 -7.78 11.03
C LEU A 101 -1.53 -9.30 10.86
N ASN A 102 -2.67 -9.77 10.36
CA ASN A 102 -2.93 -11.21 10.15
C ASN A 102 -2.96 -11.57 8.66
N THR A 103 -2.27 -10.79 7.83
CA THR A 103 -2.24 -10.98 6.39
C THR A 103 -0.83 -11.30 5.93
N LYS A 104 -0.72 -12.06 4.84
CA LYS A 104 0.54 -12.18 4.09
C LYS A 104 0.67 -11.08 3.03
N ALA A 105 0.00 -9.95 3.25
CA ALA A 105 -0.06 -8.88 2.28
C ALA A 105 1.31 -8.20 2.15
N ASN A 106 1.67 -7.95 0.91
CA ASN A 106 2.88 -7.26 0.51
C ASN A 106 2.51 -5.91 -0.10
N VAL A 107 3.52 -5.07 -0.31
CA VAL A 107 3.33 -3.75 -0.93
C VAL A 107 2.81 -3.82 -2.37
N SER A 108 3.04 -4.95 -3.06
CA SER A 108 2.44 -5.25 -4.36
C SER A 108 0.92 -5.40 -4.29
N ASP A 109 0.40 -5.91 -3.18
CA ASP A 109 -1.03 -6.25 -3.04
C ASP A 109 -1.89 -5.00 -2.83
N ILE A 110 -1.26 -3.91 -2.40
CA ILE A 110 -1.85 -2.57 -2.29
C ILE A 110 -1.53 -1.68 -3.51
N LEU A 111 -1.05 -2.30 -4.60
CA LEU A 111 -0.82 -1.68 -5.92
C LEU A 111 0.09 -0.45 -5.91
N ALA A 112 0.85 -0.22 -4.84
CA ALA A 112 1.61 1.01 -4.66
C ALA A 112 2.80 1.14 -5.63
N PHE A 113 3.18 0.05 -6.29
CA PHE A 113 4.24 -0.01 -7.30
C PHE A 113 3.72 -0.40 -8.70
N GLY A 114 2.43 -0.22 -8.97
CA GLY A 114 1.82 -0.64 -10.23
C GLY A 114 1.44 -2.12 -10.23
N PHE A 115 1.00 -2.61 -11.39
CA PHE A 115 0.49 -3.96 -11.58
C PHE A 115 0.47 -4.37 -13.05
N GLY A 116 0.45 -5.68 -13.29
CA GLY A 116 0.49 -6.24 -14.65
C GLY A 116 1.92 -6.35 -15.18
N ARG A 117 2.08 -6.20 -16.50
CA ARG A 117 3.37 -6.40 -17.17
C ARG A 117 4.40 -5.29 -16.92
N ARG A 118 3.99 -4.13 -16.39
CA ARG A 118 4.82 -2.94 -16.21
C ARG A 118 4.53 -2.30 -14.86
#